data_AF-A0A951DIP6-F1
#
_entry.id   AF-A0A951DIP6-F1
#
_cell.length_a   1.000
_cell.length_b   1.000
_cell.length_c   1.000
_cell.angle_alpha   90.00
_cell.angle_beta   90.00
_cell.angle_gamma   90.00
#
_symmetry.space_group_name_H-M   'P 1'
#
loop_
_entity.id
_entity.type
_entity.pdbx_description
1 polymer ?
#
loop_
_entity_poly.entity_id
_entity_poly.type
_entity_poly.pdbx_seq_one_letter_code
_entity_poly.pdbx_strand_id
1 'polypeptide(L)'
;MSLRTIVLASFLFATACASVPPQTALIPLADHHQHLVSPAAAKLVAADLQPAIAVPAELAALLHAREQHWNDRAGLNELYVEDALLFNQDEPEWIRGRDKVAEYVSGRFARAYRITPVAYSTSGDSGYIAAYFTRGEGAAAKHFGQVLFSIARASDGKWRIAAETPAFPGPRVREPRTADQLIAALDAAHIQRAAVLSTAYWFGSPFFPKVDNEYEKVRAENDWTASEVERYPGRLIALCSFNPLKDYALEELDRCAKSGRFRGLKLHFGNSKVDLLKPEHVARMREIFRAANARHLAIVAHLWTGPEYGAEQAKVFLAQLLPEAPDIVVQIAHFAGGGPGYTDSALGVYADAIAAHDPRTKNLYFDIATVADEQTDAALQTFADRIRQVGLKRVLYGTDLGPPQPRQSWANIRATVPLTDDELRVIASNVAPYFKQ
;
A
#
# COMPACT_ATOMS: atom_id res chain seq x y z
N MET A 1 26.14 -24.70 -85.92
CA MET A 1 25.72 -23.58 -85.05
C MET A 1 24.28 -23.81 -84.61
N SER A 2 24.03 -23.57 -83.32
CA SER A 2 22.74 -23.42 -82.63
C SER A 2 22.01 -24.70 -82.15
N LEU A 3 22.25 -25.05 -80.89
CA LEU A 3 21.37 -25.88 -80.04
C LEU A 3 20.34 -24.94 -79.39
N ARG A 4 19.04 -25.24 -79.54
CA ARG A 4 17.92 -24.49 -78.95
C ARG A 4 17.67 -24.95 -77.51
N THR A 5 17.70 -24.00 -76.57
CA THR A 5 17.33 -24.20 -75.16
C THR A 5 15.86 -23.84 -74.94
N ILE A 6 15.12 -24.77 -74.33
CA ILE A 6 13.73 -24.60 -73.87
C ILE A 6 13.76 -23.97 -72.47
N VAL A 7 13.05 -22.86 -72.27
CA VAL A 7 12.88 -22.20 -70.96
C VAL A 7 11.51 -22.61 -70.38
N LEU A 8 11.54 -23.20 -69.19
CA LEU A 8 10.37 -23.57 -68.40
C LEU A 8 9.96 -22.39 -67.51
N ALA A 9 8.72 -21.91 -67.63
CA ALA A 9 8.19 -20.84 -66.79
C ALA A 9 7.56 -21.40 -65.51
N SER A 10 8.09 -21.01 -64.35
CA SER A 10 7.53 -21.35 -63.03
C SER A 10 6.60 -20.23 -62.55
N PHE A 11 5.32 -20.55 -62.35
CA PHE A 11 4.34 -19.68 -61.70
C PHE A 11 4.55 -19.72 -60.18
N LEU A 12 4.88 -18.58 -59.57
CA LEU A 12 4.89 -18.38 -58.13
C LEU A 12 3.51 -17.89 -57.67
N PHE A 13 2.83 -18.69 -56.84
CA PHE A 13 1.66 -18.27 -56.08
C PHE A 13 2.12 -17.36 -54.93
N ALA A 14 1.73 -16.08 -54.98
CA ALA A 14 1.89 -15.17 -53.85
C ALA A 14 0.74 -15.39 -52.86
N THR A 15 1.03 -16.07 -51.75
CA THR A 15 0.16 -16.09 -50.57
C THR A 15 0.26 -14.75 -49.86
N ALA A 16 -0.79 -13.94 -49.95
CA ALA A 16 -0.94 -12.73 -49.14
C ALA A 16 -1.11 -13.14 -47.66
N CYS A 17 -0.04 -13.04 -46.88
CA CYS A 17 -0.15 -13.06 -45.42
C CYS A 17 -0.92 -11.80 -45.00
N ALA A 18 -2.19 -11.97 -44.60
CA ALA A 18 -2.92 -10.91 -43.92
C ALA A 18 -2.15 -10.56 -42.64
N SER A 19 -1.62 -9.34 -42.57
CA SER A 19 -1.04 -8.78 -41.35
C SER A 19 -2.17 -8.64 -40.32
N VAL A 20 -2.14 -9.47 -39.27
CA VAL A 20 -2.94 -9.25 -38.07
C VAL A 20 -2.54 -7.87 -37.53
N PRO A 21 -3.49 -6.92 -37.36
CA PRO A 21 -3.15 -5.64 -36.76
C PRO A 21 -2.54 -5.90 -35.37
N PRO A 22 -1.49 -5.16 -34.96
CA PRO A 22 -0.90 -5.35 -33.66
C PRO A 22 -2.01 -5.25 -32.61
N GLN A 23 -2.22 -6.33 -31.84
CA GLN A 23 -3.09 -6.29 -30.67
C GLN A 23 -2.63 -5.11 -29.83
N THR A 24 -3.45 -4.05 -29.77
CA THR A 24 -3.22 -2.92 -28.87
C THR A 24 -3.00 -3.50 -27.49
N ALA A 25 -1.81 -3.28 -26.94
CA ALA A 25 -1.45 -3.83 -25.65
C ALA A 25 -2.52 -3.44 -24.63
N LEU A 26 -3.06 -4.46 -23.94
CA LEU A 26 -4.12 -4.30 -22.94
C LEU A 26 -3.50 -3.66 -21.69
N ILE A 27 -3.33 -2.34 -21.70
CA ILE A 27 -2.62 -1.55 -20.70
C ILE A 27 -3.51 -0.40 -20.24
N PRO A 28 -3.63 -0.13 -18.92
CA PRO A 28 -4.40 1.00 -18.42
C PRO A 28 -3.87 2.34 -18.96
N LEU A 29 -4.77 3.20 -19.44
CA LEU A 29 -4.41 4.54 -19.89
C LEU A 29 -4.03 5.46 -18.72
N ALA A 30 -4.63 5.23 -17.56
CA ALA A 30 -4.43 6.04 -16.38
C ALA A 30 -4.46 5.20 -15.10
N ASP A 31 -3.61 5.58 -14.15
CA ASP A 31 -3.66 5.10 -12.78
C ASP A 31 -4.38 6.14 -11.91
N HIS A 32 -5.53 5.77 -11.36
CA HIS A 32 -6.43 6.68 -10.64
C HIS A 32 -6.18 6.71 -9.13
N HIS A 33 -5.15 6.01 -8.67
CA HIS A 33 -4.83 5.89 -7.25
C HIS A 33 -3.32 5.73 -7.09
N GLN A 34 -2.60 6.84 -7.00
CA GLN A 34 -1.19 6.87 -6.63
C GLN A 34 -0.99 7.81 -5.47
N HIS A 35 0.10 7.65 -4.73
CA HIS A 35 0.52 8.62 -3.72
C HIS A 35 2.01 8.87 -3.85
N LEU A 36 2.38 10.10 -3.56
CA LEU A 36 3.74 10.49 -3.26
C LEU A 36 3.90 10.59 -1.73
N VAL A 37 5.14 10.53 -1.27
CA VAL A 37 5.45 10.62 0.16
C VAL A 37 6.60 11.60 0.33
N SER A 38 6.35 12.75 0.94
CA SER A 38 7.43 13.71 1.22
C SER A 38 8.40 13.16 2.28
N PRO A 39 9.59 13.76 2.42
CA PRO A 39 10.48 13.46 3.54
C PRO A 39 9.83 13.66 4.92
N ALA A 40 8.95 14.65 5.05
CA ALA A 40 8.24 14.88 6.31
C ALA A 40 7.19 13.79 6.58
N ALA A 41 6.41 13.41 5.57
CA ALA A 41 5.43 12.34 5.66
C ALA A 41 6.10 10.97 5.91
N ALA A 42 7.21 10.70 5.23
CA ALA A 42 8.04 9.52 5.46
C ALA A 42 8.51 9.43 6.92
N LYS A 43 9.03 10.54 7.47
CA LYS A 43 9.45 10.60 8.88
C LYS A 43 8.28 10.45 9.85
N LEU A 44 7.11 11.00 9.55
CA LEU A 44 5.92 10.92 10.40
C LEU A 44 5.46 9.47 10.61
N VAL A 45 5.49 8.66 9.54
CA VAL A 45 4.99 7.28 9.55
C VAL A 45 6.10 6.24 9.77
N ALA A 46 7.36 6.66 9.79
CA ALA A 46 8.48 5.80 10.12
C ALA A 46 8.49 5.49 11.63
N ALA A 47 8.85 4.26 11.96
CA ALA A 47 9.20 3.90 13.32
C ALA A 47 10.44 4.70 13.75
N ASP A 48 10.44 5.19 14.99
CA ASP A 48 11.62 5.79 15.60
C ASP A 48 12.61 4.68 15.95
N LEU A 49 13.55 4.44 15.03
CA LEU A 49 14.56 3.41 15.19
C LEU A 49 15.53 3.81 16.29
N GLN A 50 15.77 2.89 17.24
CA GLN A 50 16.79 3.11 18.23
C GLN A 50 18.18 2.99 17.59
N PRO A 51 19.14 3.89 17.91
CA PRO A 51 20.46 3.83 17.35
C PRO A 51 21.20 2.57 17.81
N ALA A 52 22.04 2.02 16.93
CA ALA A 52 22.91 0.92 17.29
C ALA A 52 23.87 1.34 18.42
N ILE A 53 24.10 0.44 19.36
CA ILE A 53 25.04 0.65 20.47
C ILE A 53 26.18 -0.36 20.43
N ALA A 54 27.31 -0.02 21.03
CA ALA A 54 28.33 -1.00 21.36
C ALA A 54 27.89 -1.80 22.60
N VAL A 55 28.14 -3.12 22.59
CA VAL A 55 27.95 -4.00 23.76
C VAL A 55 29.30 -4.54 24.23
N PRO A 56 29.44 -4.98 25.49
CA PRO A 56 30.66 -5.60 26.00
C PRO A 56 31.13 -6.77 25.13
N ALA A 57 32.45 -6.98 25.07
CA ALA A 57 33.07 -7.95 24.16
C ALA A 57 32.49 -9.36 24.28
N GLU A 58 32.16 -9.83 25.49
CA GLU A 58 31.55 -11.14 25.72
C GLU A 58 30.15 -11.25 25.09
N LEU A 59 29.34 -10.19 25.17
CA LEU A 59 28.01 -10.15 24.56
C LEU A 59 28.11 -10.01 23.05
N ALA A 60 29.06 -9.21 22.55
CA ALA A 60 29.34 -9.11 21.12
C ALA A 60 29.74 -10.47 20.53
N ALA A 61 30.55 -11.26 21.26
CA ALA A 61 30.93 -12.61 20.87
C ALA A 61 29.73 -13.57 20.84
N LEU A 62 28.83 -13.50 21.83
CA LEU A 62 27.58 -14.28 21.83
C LEU A 62 26.71 -13.95 20.61
N LEU A 63 26.49 -12.66 20.33
CA LEU A 63 25.72 -12.22 19.18
C LEU A 63 26.37 -12.64 17.86
N HIS A 64 27.69 -12.52 17.74
CA HIS A 64 28.41 -12.92 16.55
C HIS A 64 28.36 -14.43 16.32
N ALA A 65 28.48 -15.24 17.37
CA ALA A 65 28.28 -16.68 17.26
C ALA A 65 26.85 -17.00 16.83
N ARG A 66 25.86 -16.27 17.35
CA ARG A 66 24.44 -16.42 16.97
C ARG A 66 24.17 -16.07 15.50
N GLU A 67 24.91 -15.11 14.95
CA GLU A 67 24.92 -14.78 13.52
C GLU A 67 25.61 -15.85 12.67
N GLN A 68 26.77 -16.35 13.11
CA GLN A 68 27.56 -17.35 12.37
C GLN A 68 26.83 -18.68 12.26
N HIS A 69 26.18 -19.13 13.34
CA HIS A 69 25.47 -20.41 13.40
C HIS A 69 24.00 -20.29 13.00
N TRP A 70 23.57 -19.21 12.33
CA TRP A 70 22.15 -18.93 12.07
C TRP A 70 21.34 -20.09 11.43
N ASN A 71 21.99 -20.99 10.68
CA ASN A 71 21.43 -22.19 10.06
C ASN A 71 22.09 -23.50 10.53
N ASP A 72 22.81 -23.47 11.64
CA ASP A 72 23.55 -24.60 12.20
C ASP A 72 22.99 -24.94 13.59
N ARG A 73 22.16 -25.99 13.64
CA ARG A 73 21.53 -26.45 14.89
C ARG A 73 22.55 -26.76 15.98
N ALA A 74 23.67 -27.40 15.64
CA ALA A 74 24.65 -27.83 16.62
C ALA A 74 25.36 -26.61 17.22
N GLY A 75 25.80 -25.67 16.39
CA GLY A 75 26.40 -24.43 16.85
C GLY A 75 25.42 -23.56 17.66
N LEU A 76 24.15 -23.48 17.24
CA LEU A 76 23.12 -22.75 17.99
C LEU A 76 22.85 -23.35 19.36
N ASN A 77 22.87 -24.68 19.48
CA ASN A 77 22.60 -25.38 20.73
C ASN A 77 23.50 -24.90 21.89
N GLU A 78 24.78 -24.69 21.58
CA GLU A 78 25.80 -24.25 22.53
C GLU A 78 25.57 -22.82 23.05
N LEU A 79 24.77 -22.02 22.34
CA LEU A 79 24.47 -20.63 22.68
C LEU A 79 23.27 -20.47 23.61
N TYR A 80 22.51 -21.53 23.89
CA TYR A 80 21.33 -21.50 24.76
C TYR A 80 21.59 -22.20 26.10
N VAL A 81 20.98 -21.70 27.17
CA VAL A 81 20.92 -22.42 28.46
C VAL A 81 20.04 -23.66 28.34
N GLU A 82 20.24 -24.67 29.19
CA GLU A 82 19.56 -25.97 29.10
C GLU A 82 18.02 -25.84 29.00
N ASP A 83 17.42 -24.97 29.82
CA ASP A 83 15.98 -24.74 29.91
C ASP A 83 15.49 -23.53 29.10
N ALA A 84 16.24 -23.10 28.09
CA ALA A 84 15.94 -21.91 27.29
C ALA A 84 14.51 -21.87 26.77
N LEU A 85 13.95 -20.65 26.69
CA LEU A 85 12.62 -20.40 26.14
C LEU A 85 12.68 -19.60 24.83
N LEU A 86 11.82 -19.95 23.89
CA LEU A 86 11.58 -19.13 22.70
C LEU A 86 10.08 -18.95 22.51
N PHE A 87 9.65 -17.70 22.26
CA PHE A 87 8.27 -17.43 21.86
C PHE A 87 8.14 -17.64 20.34
N ASN A 88 7.38 -18.67 19.95
CA ASN A 88 7.03 -18.89 18.56
C ASN A 88 5.93 -17.88 18.19
N GLN A 89 6.16 -17.08 17.15
CA GLN A 89 5.16 -16.11 16.68
C GLN A 89 4.27 -16.67 15.60
N ASP A 90 4.73 -17.70 14.88
CA ASP A 90 3.98 -18.32 13.80
C ASP A 90 2.80 -19.12 14.37
N GLU A 91 3.05 -19.78 15.51
CA GLU A 91 2.03 -20.36 16.39
C GLU A 91 2.30 -19.80 17.78
N PRO A 92 1.36 -19.06 18.42
CA PRO A 92 1.62 -18.29 19.64
C PRO A 92 1.81 -19.19 20.88
N GLU A 93 2.93 -19.91 20.92
CA GLU A 93 3.30 -20.90 21.93
C GLU A 93 4.75 -20.72 22.42
N TRP A 94 5.09 -21.43 23.50
CA TRP A 94 6.43 -21.44 24.09
C TRP A 94 7.18 -22.71 23.74
N ILE A 95 8.30 -22.56 23.05
CA ILE A 95 9.28 -23.64 22.86
C ILE A 95 10.23 -23.64 24.06
N ARG A 96 10.40 -24.80 24.70
CA ARG A 96 11.28 -24.97 25.87
C ARG A 96 12.38 -25.99 25.63
N GLY A 97 13.59 -25.64 26.07
CA GLY A 97 14.79 -26.47 26.05
C GLY A 97 15.71 -26.14 24.88
N ARG A 98 17.03 -26.02 25.13
CA ARG A 98 18.01 -25.59 24.13
C ARG A 98 17.96 -26.37 22.81
N ASP A 99 17.75 -27.68 22.86
CA ASP A 99 17.74 -28.55 21.68
C ASP A 99 16.59 -28.20 20.74
N LYS A 100 15.41 -27.94 21.30
CA LYS A 100 14.20 -27.58 20.55
C LYS A 100 14.27 -26.14 20.05
N VAL A 101 14.78 -25.23 20.89
CA VAL A 101 15.00 -23.83 20.51
C VAL A 101 15.99 -23.74 19.34
N ALA A 102 17.14 -24.43 19.44
CA ALA A 102 18.15 -24.45 18.38
C ALA A 102 17.61 -25.05 17.07
N GLU A 103 16.81 -26.11 17.16
CA GLU A 103 16.13 -26.71 16.01
C GLU A 103 15.20 -25.70 15.31
N TYR A 104 14.30 -25.07 16.06
CA TYR A 104 13.38 -24.07 15.52
C TYR A 104 14.14 -22.90 14.87
N VAL A 105 15.13 -22.35 15.57
CA VAL A 105 15.89 -21.19 15.11
C VAL A 105 16.71 -21.49 13.85
N SER A 106 17.32 -22.67 13.76
CA SER A 106 18.16 -23.07 12.62
C SER A 106 17.38 -23.13 11.29
N GLY A 107 16.07 -23.39 11.35
CA GLY A 107 15.18 -23.40 10.19
C GLY A 107 14.49 -22.06 9.91
N ARG A 108 14.62 -21.07 10.80
CA ARG A 108 13.75 -19.88 10.78
C ARG A 108 14.07 -18.88 9.68
N PHE A 109 15.35 -18.77 9.32
CA PHE A 109 15.82 -17.76 8.38
C PHE A 109 16.18 -18.42 7.04
N ALA A 110 15.92 -17.73 5.93
CA ALA A 110 16.31 -18.22 4.61
C ALA A 110 17.71 -17.72 4.17
N ARG A 111 18.25 -16.70 4.85
CA ARG A 111 19.50 -16.01 4.50
C ARG A 111 20.14 -15.45 5.77
N ALA A 112 21.47 -15.40 5.78
CA ALA A 112 22.28 -14.77 6.82
C ALA A 112 21.86 -13.33 7.12
N TYR A 113 22.20 -12.87 8.33
CA TYR A 113 21.86 -11.56 8.87
C TYR A 113 22.88 -11.14 9.93
N ARG A 114 22.75 -9.90 10.38
CA ARG A 114 23.43 -9.36 11.56
C ARG A 114 22.42 -9.02 12.65
N ILE A 115 22.89 -9.02 13.89
CA ILE A 115 22.16 -8.57 15.06
C ILE A 115 22.69 -7.18 15.41
N THR A 116 21.82 -6.18 15.36
CA THR A 116 22.14 -4.79 15.68
C THR A 116 21.61 -4.46 17.07
N PRO A 117 22.44 -4.51 18.12
CA PRO A 117 22.00 -4.21 19.48
C PRO A 117 21.66 -2.72 19.63
N VAL A 118 20.58 -2.44 20.36
CA VAL A 118 20.09 -1.08 20.64
C VAL A 118 19.96 -0.79 22.14
N ALA A 119 19.88 -1.82 22.96
CA ALA A 119 19.95 -1.71 24.41
C ALA A 119 20.51 -3.00 25.01
N TYR A 120 21.21 -2.89 26.13
CA TYR A 120 21.54 -4.04 26.97
C TYR A 120 21.58 -3.63 28.44
N SER A 121 21.39 -4.60 29.33
CA SER A 121 21.67 -4.45 30.75
C SER A 121 22.07 -5.81 31.31
N THR A 122 22.99 -5.80 32.27
CA THR A 122 23.43 -6.99 33.00
C THR A 122 23.44 -6.69 34.49
N SER A 123 22.91 -7.59 35.30
CA SER A 123 22.96 -7.53 36.76
C SER A 123 23.33 -8.90 37.29
N GLY A 124 24.55 -9.02 37.82
CA GLY A 124 25.12 -10.31 38.21
C GLY A 124 25.20 -11.26 37.01
N ASP A 125 24.58 -12.43 37.15
CA ASP A 125 24.60 -13.51 36.16
C ASP A 125 23.40 -13.51 35.21
N SER A 126 22.62 -12.43 35.16
CA SER A 126 21.50 -12.29 34.21
C SER A 126 21.44 -10.92 33.57
N GLY A 127 20.75 -10.81 32.45
CA GLY A 127 20.61 -9.57 31.72
C GLY A 127 19.68 -9.67 30.52
N TYR A 128 19.66 -8.63 29.71
CA TYR A 128 18.96 -8.63 28.43
C TYR A 128 19.76 -7.90 27.34
N ILE A 129 19.43 -8.20 26.09
CA ILE A 129 19.85 -7.47 24.90
C ILE A 129 18.61 -7.24 24.03
N ALA A 130 18.27 -5.98 23.76
CA ALA A 130 17.30 -5.63 22.72
C ALA A 130 18.06 -5.32 21.43
N ALA A 131 17.61 -5.87 20.30
CA ALA A 131 18.30 -5.76 19.03
C ALA A 131 17.35 -5.82 17.82
N TYR A 132 17.87 -5.39 16.66
CA TYR A 132 17.26 -5.64 15.36
C TYR A 132 17.96 -6.79 14.64
N PHE A 133 17.20 -7.58 13.87
CA PHE A 133 17.75 -8.42 12.81
C PHE A 133 17.92 -7.57 11.55
N THR A 134 19.15 -7.51 11.03
CA THR A 134 19.55 -6.54 10.00
C THR A 134 20.19 -7.24 8.80
N ARG A 135 19.87 -6.77 7.59
CA ARG A 135 20.56 -7.15 6.34
C ARG A 135 21.02 -5.91 5.59
N GLY A 136 22.12 -6.02 4.83
CA GLY A 136 22.77 -4.88 4.18
C GLY A 136 23.69 -4.10 5.13
N GLU A 137 24.44 -3.13 4.59
CA GLU A 137 25.42 -2.34 5.33
C GLU A 137 25.21 -0.84 5.15
N GLY A 138 25.70 -0.03 6.09
CA GLY A 138 25.63 1.43 6.04
C GLY A 138 24.21 1.93 5.80
N ALA A 139 24.03 2.86 4.85
CA ALA A 139 22.74 3.41 4.48
C ALA A 139 21.79 2.39 3.81
N ALA A 140 22.29 1.23 3.36
CA ALA A 140 21.48 0.17 2.76
C ALA A 140 21.01 -0.87 3.78
N ALA A 141 21.37 -0.72 5.07
CA ALA A 141 20.95 -1.62 6.13
C ALA A 141 19.42 -1.55 6.34
N LYS A 142 18.77 -2.72 6.41
CA LYS A 142 17.33 -2.86 6.65
C LYS A 142 17.08 -3.79 7.83
N HIS A 143 16.36 -3.28 8.83
CA HIS A 143 15.87 -4.08 9.95
C HIS A 143 14.63 -4.86 9.52
N PHE A 144 14.76 -6.18 9.39
CA PHE A 144 13.67 -7.03 8.92
C PHE A 144 12.94 -7.75 10.06
N GLY A 145 13.46 -7.64 11.28
CA GLY A 145 12.84 -8.09 12.53
C GLY A 145 13.47 -7.39 13.72
N GLN A 146 12.89 -7.58 14.89
CA GLN A 146 13.45 -7.14 16.17
C GLN A 146 13.39 -8.29 17.17
N VAL A 147 14.23 -8.25 18.20
CA VAL A 147 14.35 -9.35 19.16
C VAL A 147 14.75 -8.83 20.52
N LEU A 148 14.15 -9.42 21.55
CA LEU A 148 14.63 -9.34 22.91
C LEU A 148 15.27 -10.68 23.29
N PHE A 149 16.56 -10.64 23.65
CA PHE A 149 17.25 -11.75 24.27
C PHE A 149 17.28 -11.52 25.78
N SER A 150 16.79 -12.48 26.56
CA SER A 150 17.22 -12.63 27.95
C SER A 150 18.49 -13.47 27.95
N ILE A 151 19.50 -13.04 28.70
CA ILE A 151 20.80 -13.71 28.77
C ILE A 151 21.11 -14.12 30.20
N ALA A 152 21.81 -15.23 30.36
CA ALA A 152 22.31 -15.69 31.64
C ALA A 152 23.75 -16.19 31.52
N ARG A 153 24.54 -15.99 32.57
CA ARG A 153 25.88 -16.58 32.66
C ARG A 153 25.74 -18.02 33.13
N ALA A 154 26.20 -18.96 32.33
CA ALA A 154 26.18 -20.37 32.68
C ALA A 154 27.32 -20.72 33.66
N SER A 155 27.33 -21.96 34.14
CA SER A 155 28.33 -22.47 35.10
C SER A 155 29.77 -22.42 34.59
N ASP A 156 29.99 -22.42 33.27
CA ASP A 156 31.30 -22.25 32.64
C ASP A 156 31.73 -20.78 32.49
N GLY A 157 30.95 -19.84 33.05
CA GLY A 157 31.22 -18.42 33.03
C GLY A 157 30.84 -17.71 31.72
N LYS A 158 30.34 -18.43 30.70
CA LYS A 158 29.95 -17.83 29.42
C LYS A 158 28.50 -17.35 29.44
N TRP A 159 28.25 -16.21 28.80
CA TRP A 159 26.89 -15.76 28.52
C TRP A 159 26.22 -16.67 27.49
N ARG A 160 24.98 -17.07 27.78
CA ARG A 160 24.10 -17.81 26.88
C ARG A 160 22.73 -17.16 26.86
N ILE A 161 21.96 -17.44 25.81
CA ILE A 161 20.58 -16.98 25.65
C ILE A 161 19.70 -17.85 26.55
N ALA A 162 19.03 -17.19 27.51
CA ALA A 162 18.04 -17.80 28.39
C ALA A 162 16.63 -17.74 27.79
N ALA A 163 16.31 -16.65 27.09
CA ALA A 163 15.09 -16.57 26.30
C ALA A 163 15.27 -15.72 25.05
N GLU A 164 14.54 -16.04 23.98
CA GLU A 164 14.46 -15.24 22.75
C GLU A 164 12.98 -14.91 22.44
N THR A 165 12.68 -13.63 22.24
CA THR A 165 11.36 -13.16 21.81
C THR A 165 11.54 -12.34 20.52
N PRO A 166 11.57 -13.00 19.35
CA PRO A 166 11.65 -12.31 18.08
C PRO A 166 10.29 -11.69 17.73
N ALA A 167 10.31 -10.62 16.93
CA ALA A 167 9.15 -9.97 16.36
C ALA A 167 9.36 -9.66 14.87
N PHE A 168 8.46 -10.17 14.03
CA PHE A 168 8.44 -9.94 12.59
C PHE A 168 7.05 -9.45 12.13
N PRO A 169 6.96 -8.58 11.10
CA PRO A 169 8.07 -7.92 10.40
C PRO A 169 8.78 -6.88 11.29
N GLY A 170 9.98 -6.48 10.88
CA GLY A 170 10.77 -5.44 11.54
C GLY A 170 10.10 -4.05 11.53
N PRO A 171 10.67 -3.09 12.27
CA PRO A 171 10.14 -1.74 12.34
C PRO A 171 10.01 -1.11 10.96
N ARG A 172 8.87 -0.46 10.71
CA ARG A 172 8.56 0.15 9.42
C ARG A 172 9.43 1.39 9.21
N VAL A 173 10.37 1.31 8.29
CA VAL A 173 11.03 2.51 7.71
C VAL A 173 10.28 2.86 6.43
N ARG A 174 9.83 4.12 6.33
CA ARG A 174 9.24 4.64 5.10
C ARG A 174 10.24 5.59 4.47
N GLU A 175 10.61 5.32 3.23
CA GLU A 175 11.40 6.24 2.42
C GLU A 175 10.48 7.24 1.70
N PRO A 176 10.98 8.45 1.39
CA PRO A 176 10.28 9.38 0.52
C PRO A 176 10.01 8.74 -0.84
N ARG A 177 8.85 9.06 -1.44
CA ARG A 177 8.45 8.63 -2.78
C ARG A 177 8.16 9.86 -3.64
N THR A 178 9.06 10.15 -4.58
CA THR A 178 9.05 11.33 -5.47
C THR A 178 8.27 11.09 -6.75
N ALA A 179 7.95 12.16 -7.48
CA ALA A 179 7.34 12.09 -8.80
C ALA A 179 8.23 11.35 -9.81
N ASP A 180 9.55 11.50 -9.75
CA ASP A 180 10.50 10.83 -10.66
C ASP A 180 10.40 9.30 -10.53
N GLN A 181 10.30 8.81 -9.28
CA GLN A 181 10.12 7.39 -9.01
C GLN A 181 8.75 6.90 -9.47
N LEU A 182 7.69 7.70 -9.32
CA LEU A 182 6.37 7.38 -9.85
C LEU A 182 6.38 7.32 -11.38
N ILE A 183 6.98 8.31 -12.05
CA ILE A 183 7.08 8.36 -13.51
C ILE A 183 7.84 7.15 -14.05
N ALA A 184 8.98 6.79 -13.43
CA ALA A 184 9.71 5.57 -13.80
C ALA A 184 8.85 4.30 -13.68
N ALA A 185 8.02 4.20 -12.63
CA ALA A 185 7.10 3.08 -12.45
C ALA A 185 5.96 3.06 -13.49
N LEU A 186 5.43 4.23 -13.85
CA LEU A 186 4.41 4.39 -14.90
C LEU A 186 4.98 4.06 -16.28
N ASP A 187 6.18 4.56 -16.61
CA ASP A 187 6.86 4.29 -17.88
C ASP A 187 7.17 2.80 -18.02
N ALA A 188 7.62 2.15 -16.94
CA ALA A 188 7.78 0.70 -16.93
C ALA A 188 6.44 -0.02 -17.14
N ALA A 189 5.32 0.51 -16.66
CA ALA A 189 4.01 -0.08 -16.91
C ALA A 189 3.38 0.35 -18.25
N HIS A 190 4.01 1.26 -19.00
CA HIS A 190 3.46 1.96 -20.17
C HIS A 190 2.14 2.69 -19.89
N ILE A 191 1.93 3.14 -18.65
CA ILE A 191 0.76 3.92 -18.23
C ILE A 191 1.04 5.41 -18.46
N GLN A 192 0.11 6.09 -19.14
CA GLN A 192 0.35 7.44 -19.63
C GLN A 192 0.21 8.50 -18.54
N ARG A 193 -0.69 8.31 -17.57
CA ARG A 193 -0.95 9.34 -16.56
C ARG A 193 -1.39 8.77 -15.23
N ALA A 194 -1.24 9.57 -14.17
CA ALA A 194 -1.69 9.17 -12.84
C ALA A 194 -2.31 10.31 -12.03
N ALA A 195 -3.25 9.94 -11.16
CA ALA A 195 -3.81 10.79 -10.12
C ALA A 195 -3.00 10.59 -8.83
N VAL A 196 -2.33 11.64 -8.39
CA VAL A 196 -1.55 11.67 -7.16
C VAL A 196 -2.43 12.19 -6.03
N LEU A 197 -2.74 11.30 -5.09
CA LEU A 197 -3.49 11.57 -3.89
C LEU A 197 -2.50 12.01 -2.81
N SER A 198 -2.65 13.24 -2.30
CA SER A 198 -1.74 13.72 -1.24
C SER A 198 -1.91 12.91 0.05
N THR A 199 -0.80 12.70 0.77
CA THR A 199 -0.79 12.05 2.08
C THR A 199 -0.94 13.03 3.25
N ALA A 200 -1.27 14.29 2.98
CA ALA A 200 -1.42 15.34 3.98
C ALA A 200 -2.38 15.01 5.14
N TYR A 201 -3.37 14.14 4.91
CA TYR A 201 -4.26 13.63 5.96
C TYR A 201 -3.54 12.87 7.08
N TRP A 202 -2.32 12.34 6.85
CA TRP A 202 -1.52 11.70 7.89
C TRP A 202 -1.17 12.67 9.02
N PHE A 203 -0.81 13.92 8.71
CA PHE A 203 -0.43 14.88 9.76
C PHE A 203 -1.57 15.18 10.74
N GLY A 204 -2.82 15.15 10.26
CA GLY A 204 -4.02 15.30 11.10
C GLY A 204 -4.59 13.98 11.62
N SER A 205 -3.95 12.84 11.36
CA SER A 205 -4.45 11.52 11.76
C SER A 205 -4.21 11.27 13.25
N PRO A 206 -5.20 10.75 13.99
CA PRO A 206 -5.00 10.34 15.37
C PRO A 206 -4.20 9.04 15.53
N PHE A 207 -3.79 8.39 14.43
CA PHE A 207 -2.95 7.19 14.48
C PHE A 207 -1.45 7.50 14.54
N PHE A 208 -1.04 8.72 14.21
CA PHE A 208 0.36 9.14 14.29
C PHE A 208 0.59 10.01 15.53
N PRO A 209 1.85 10.17 15.96
CA PRO A 209 2.18 11.08 17.06
C PRO A 209 1.61 12.48 16.80
N LYS A 210 1.28 13.20 17.88
CA LYS A 210 0.83 14.59 17.78
C LYS A 210 1.89 15.41 17.04
N VAL A 211 1.42 16.20 16.07
CA VAL A 211 2.26 17.03 15.22
C VAL A 211 2.15 18.47 15.69
N ASP A 212 3.26 19.06 16.12
CA ASP A 212 3.34 20.50 16.37
C ASP A 212 3.13 21.28 15.06
N ASN A 213 2.36 22.37 15.14
CA ASN A 213 1.94 23.16 13.98
C ASN A 213 1.30 22.29 12.88
N GLU A 214 0.42 21.36 13.27
CA GLU A 214 -0.25 20.38 12.40
C GLU A 214 -0.72 20.98 11.07
N TYR A 215 -1.43 22.12 11.11
CA TYR A 215 -1.96 22.74 9.90
C TYR A 215 -0.86 23.22 8.94
N GLU A 216 0.25 23.77 9.46
CA GLU A 216 1.40 24.15 8.62
C GLU A 216 1.99 22.93 7.91
N LYS A 217 2.04 21.77 8.58
CA LYS A 217 2.53 20.52 7.99
C LYS A 217 1.58 19.95 6.94
N VAL A 218 0.27 20.03 7.17
CA VAL A 218 -0.75 19.67 6.17
C VAL A 218 -0.57 20.51 4.90
N ARG A 219 -0.45 21.84 5.07
CA ARG A 219 -0.21 22.76 3.94
C ARG A 219 1.08 22.41 3.21
N ALA A 220 2.16 22.20 3.95
CA ALA A 220 3.45 21.85 3.37
C ALA A 220 3.41 20.52 2.59
N GLU A 221 2.69 19.51 3.07
CA GLU A 221 2.55 18.23 2.36
C GLU A 221 1.75 18.38 1.07
N ASN A 222 0.63 19.11 1.10
CA ASN A 222 -0.14 19.42 -0.11
C ASN A 222 0.71 20.23 -1.11
N ASP A 223 1.42 21.26 -0.64
CA ASP A 223 2.26 22.11 -1.49
C ASP A 223 3.44 21.33 -2.09
N TRP A 224 4.06 20.43 -1.32
CA TRP A 224 5.09 19.52 -1.80
C TRP A 224 4.54 18.56 -2.86
N THR A 225 3.39 17.94 -2.59
CA THR A 225 2.73 17.02 -3.54
C THR A 225 2.43 17.73 -4.87
N ALA A 226 1.86 18.93 -4.81
CA ALA A 226 1.56 19.72 -6.00
C ALA A 226 2.83 20.13 -6.77
N SER A 227 3.90 20.49 -6.05
CA SER A 227 5.17 20.88 -6.68
C SER A 227 5.83 19.70 -7.40
N GLU A 228 5.76 18.50 -6.83
CA GLU A 228 6.23 17.27 -7.48
C GLU A 228 5.41 16.93 -8.73
N VAL A 229 4.09 17.08 -8.66
CA VAL A 229 3.19 16.86 -9.81
C VAL A 229 3.44 17.86 -10.95
N GLU A 230 3.67 19.13 -10.63
CA GLU A 230 3.92 20.20 -11.62
C GLU A 230 5.19 20.00 -12.45
N ARG A 231 6.14 19.18 -11.97
CA ARG A 231 7.33 18.79 -12.75
C ARG A 231 6.98 17.94 -13.97
N TYR A 232 5.78 17.35 -14.01
CA TYR A 232 5.33 16.42 -15.05
C TYR A 232 3.94 16.80 -15.61
N PRO A 233 3.80 17.98 -16.23
CA PRO A 233 2.52 18.44 -16.76
C PRO A 233 1.97 17.47 -17.81
N GLY A 234 0.66 17.18 -17.74
CA GLY A 234 -0.02 16.23 -18.64
C GLY A 234 0.19 14.76 -18.30
N ARG A 235 1.17 14.41 -17.46
CA ARG A 235 1.38 13.05 -16.93
C ARG A 235 0.74 12.89 -15.56
N LEU A 236 0.87 13.87 -14.68
CA LEU A 236 0.37 13.79 -13.31
C LEU A 236 -0.68 14.86 -13.03
N ILE A 237 -1.65 14.54 -12.18
CA ILE A 237 -2.56 15.50 -11.54
C ILE A 237 -2.54 15.29 -10.03
N ALA A 238 -2.79 16.35 -9.26
CA ALA A 238 -2.81 16.29 -7.80
C ALA A 238 -4.23 16.35 -7.24
N LEU A 239 -4.47 15.61 -6.15
CA LEU A 239 -5.64 15.74 -5.29
C LEU A 239 -5.19 16.14 -3.89
N CYS A 240 -5.73 17.24 -3.39
CA CYS A 240 -5.43 17.81 -2.08
C CYS A 240 -5.97 16.91 -0.97
N SER A 241 -5.34 16.90 0.20
CA SER A 241 -5.81 16.08 1.32
C SER A 241 -5.67 16.76 2.67
N PHE A 242 -6.47 16.32 3.63
CA PHE A 242 -6.49 16.74 5.02
C PHE A 242 -7.40 15.79 5.81
N ASN A 243 -7.35 15.85 7.14
CA ASN A 243 -8.36 15.20 7.98
C ASN A 243 -9.63 16.08 7.98
N PRO A 244 -10.78 15.60 7.47
CA PRO A 244 -12.01 16.39 7.35
C PRO A 244 -12.66 16.75 8.69
N LEU A 245 -12.23 16.14 9.81
CA LEU A 245 -12.77 16.43 11.14
C LEU A 245 -12.03 17.57 11.86
N LYS A 246 -10.93 18.08 11.27
CA LYS A 246 -10.14 19.18 11.87
C LYS A 246 -10.76 20.53 11.53
N ASP A 247 -10.60 21.51 12.43
CA ASP A 247 -11.21 22.83 12.27
C ASP A 247 -10.72 23.59 11.03
N TYR A 248 -9.49 23.33 10.59
CA TYR A 248 -8.90 23.91 9.37
C TYR A 248 -9.33 23.22 8.07
N ALA A 249 -10.17 22.17 8.10
CA ALA A 249 -10.46 21.35 6.92
C ALA A 249 -11.08 22.15 5.76
N LEU A 250 -12.06 23.02 6.04
CA LEU A 250 -12.67 23.89 5.03
C LEU A 250 -11.70 24.98 4.55
N GLU A 251 -10.85 25.50 5.44
CA GLU A 251 -9.82 26.47 5.07
C GLU A 251 -8.80 25.86 4.09
N GLU A 252 -8.36 24.63 4.35
CA GLU A 252 -7.42 23.94 3.46
C GLU A 252 -8.05 23.55 2.13
N LEU A 253 -9.31 23.10 2.14
CA LEU A 253 -10.09 22.86 0.93
C LEU A 253 -10.13 24.13 0.07
N ASP A 254 -10.44 25.28 0.67
CA ASP A 254 -10.50 26.57 -0.01
C ASP A 254 -9.16 27.01 -0.56
N ARG A 255 -8.09 26.82 0.21
CA ARG A 255 -6.73 27.13 -0.22
C ARG A 255 -6.32 26.28 -1.41
N CYS A 256 -6.56 24.97 -1.34
CA CYS A 256 -6.29 24.04 -2.43
C CYS A 256 -7.07 24.40 -3.69
N ALA A 257 -8.37 24.70 -3.58
CA ALA A 257 -9.19 25.13 -4.71
C ALA A 257 -8.67 26.42 -5.36
N LYS A 258 -8.41 27.45 -4.55
CA LYS A 258 -7.92 28.77 -5.03
C LYS A 258 -6.54 28.70 -5.69
N SER A 259 -5.73 27.71 -5.33
CA SER A 259 -4.40 27.53 -5.94
C SER A 259 -4.46 27.14 -7.42
N GLY A 260 -5.54 26.49 -7.87
CA GLY A 260 -5.64 25.92 -9.22
C GLY A 260 -4.75 24.68 -9.45
N ARG A 261 -4.00 24.23 -8.44
CA ARG A 261 -3.01 23.13 -8.55
C ARG A 261 -3.62 21.74 -8.37
N PHE A 262 -4.86 21.64 -7.91
CA PHE A 262 -5.53 20.38 -7.55
C PHE A 262 -6.81 20.16 -8.37
N ARG A 263 -7.04 18.91 -8.78
CA ARG A 263 -8.25 18.47 -9.51
C ARG A 263 -9.31 17.84 -8.61
N GLY A 264 -9.00 17.67 -7.33
CA GLY A 264 -9.88 17.03 -6.39
C GLY A 264 -9.32 16.95 -4.98
N LEU A 265 -10.03 16.19 -4.15
CA LEU A 265 -9.73 15.89 -2.76
C LEU A 265 -9.51 14.39 -2.59
N LYS A 266 -8.46 14.01 -1.86
CA LYS A 266 -8.34 12.68 -1.25
C LYS A 266 -8.85 12.76 0.19
N LEU A 267 -9.86 11.97 0.52
CA LEU A 267 -10.39 11.85 1.88
C LEU A 267 -10.20 10.42 2.37
N HIS A 268 -9.53 10.25 3.51
CA HIS A 268 -9.27 8.92 4.08
C HIS A 268 -10.02 8.75 5.40
N PHE A 269 -11.16 8.08 5.38
CA PHE A 269 -12.09 8.03 6.52
C PHE A 269 -11.48 7.25 7.69
N GLY A 270 -10.86 6.09 7.42
CA GLY A 270 -10.14 5.31 8.43
C GLY A 270 -9.06 6.14 9.15
N ASN A 271 -8.06 6.64 8.42
CA ASN A 271 -6.98 7.46 8.98
C ASN A 271 -7.45 8.79 9.58
N SER A 272 -8.65 9.26 9.24
CA SER A 272 -9.22 10.46 9.83
C SER A 272 -10.15 10.18 11.02
N LYS A 273 -10.44 8.90 11.32
CA LYS A 273 -11.48 8.45 12.28
C LYS A 273 -12.87 9.02 12.00
N VAL A 274 -13.21 9.21 10.73
CA VAL A 274 -14.59 9.49 10.32
C VAL A 274 -15.45 8.27 10.67
N ASP A 275 -16.63 8.53 11.22
CA ASP A 275 -17.58 7.50 11.65
C ASP A 275 -18.94 7.90 11.10
N LEU A 276 -19.44 7.17 10.11
CA LEU A 276 -20.70 7.50 9.45
C LEU A 276 -21.94 7.13 10.28
N LEU A 277 -21.77 6.51 11.44
CA LEU A 277 -22.87 6.26 12.38
C LEU A 277 -23.00 7.40 13.42
N LYS A 278 -22.07 8.37 13.41
CA LYS A 278 -22.11 9.56 14.25
C LYS A 278 -22.71 10.75 13.50
N PRO A 279 -23.87 11.29 13.93
CA PRO A 279 -24.53 12.41 13.24
C PRO A 279 -23.63 13.64 13.07
N GLU A 280 -22.77 13.94 14.04
CA GLU A 280 -21.82 15.05 14.02
C GLU A 280 -20.75 14.87 12.93
N HIS A 281 -20.26 13.64 12.74
CA HIS A 281 -19.31 13.33 11.67
C HIS A 281 -20.00 13.39 10.31
N VAL A 282 -21.24 12.89 10.20
CA VAL A 282 -22.01 12.99 8.95
C VAL A 282 -22.26 14.45 8.59
N ALA A 283 -22.66 15.30 9.55
CA ALA A 283 -22.85 16.72 9.33
C ALA A 283 -21.57 17.40 8.82
N ARG A 284 -20.42 17.12 9.46
CA ARG A 284 -19.12 17.62 9.01
C ARG A 284 -18.77 17.15 7.59
N MET A 285 -18.98 15.87 7.29
CA MET A 285 -18.68 15.34 5.95
C MET A 285 -19.59 15.94 4.87
N ARG A 286 -20.86 16.24 5.18
CA ARG A 286 -21.77 16.94 4.26
C ARG A 286 -21.25 18.33 3.92
N GLU A 287 -20.72 19.08 4.89
CA GLU A 287 -20.08 20.38 4.64
C GLU A 287 -18.92 20.26 3.66
N ILE A 288 -18.04 19.28 3.87
CA ILE A 288 -16.88 19.03 2.99
C ILE A 288 -17.33 18.66 1.57
N PHE A 289 -18.30 17.75 1.43
CA PHE A 289 -18.80 17.32 0.11
C PHE A 289 -19.45 18.49 -0.64
N ARG A 290 -20.27 19.29 0.04
CA ARG A 290 -20.90 20.48 -0.53
C ARG A 290 -19.86 21.52 -0.96
N ALA A 291 -18.84 21.75 -0.13
CA ALA A 291 -17.76 22.69 -0.44
C ALA A 291 -16.93 22.23 -1.64
N ALA A 292 -16.63 20.94 -1.75
CA ALA A 292 -15.95 20.34 -2.89
C ALA A 292 -16.78 20.47 -4.18
N ASN A 293 -18.08 20.19 -4.12
CA ASN A 293 -19.00 20.34 -5.25
C ASN A 293 -19.01 21.79 -5.76
N ALA A 294 -19.17 22.75 -4.85
CA ALA A 294 -19.20 24.18 -5.18
C ALA A 294 -17.89 24.69 -5.81
N ARG A 295 -16.78 23.98 -5.61
CA ARG A 295 -15.46 24.30 -6.19
C ARG A 295 -15.07 23.37 -7.34
N HIS A 296 -15.98 22.50 -7.79
CA HIS A 296 -15.75 21.51 -8.82
C HIS A 296 -14.54 20.60 -8.58
N LEU A 297 -14.25 20.30 -7.30
CA LEU A 297 -13.17 19.38 -6.92
C LEU A 297 -13.74 17.97 -6.82
N ALA A 298 -13.24 17.03 -7.62
CA ALA A 298 -13.59 15.62 -7.47
C ALA A 298 -13.24 15.08 -6.08
N ILE A 299 -13.85 13.98 -5.65
CA ILE A 299 -13.53 13.32 -4.37
C ILE A 299 -13.07 11.90 -4.64
N VAL A 300 -11.90 11.53 -4.13
CA VAL A 300 -11.45 10.14 -4.00
C VAL A 300 -11.50 9.77 -2.52
N ALA A 301 -12.43 8.89 -2.15
CA ALA A 301 -12.72 8.55 -0.76
C ALA A 301 -12.31 7.11 -0.43
N HIS A 302 -11.40 6.96 0.54
CA HIS A 302 -11.15 5.66 1.19
C HIS A 302 -12.12 5.52 2.36
N LEU A 303 -13.14 4.68 2.21
CA LEU A 303 -14.27 4.60 3.15
C LEU A 303 -14.05 3.62 4.30
N TRP A 304 -13.22 2.59 4.12
CA TRP A 304 -13.04 1.56 5.14
C TRP A 304 -12.40 2.13 6.42
N THR A 305 -13.00 1.78 7.56
CA THR A 305 -12.63 2.28 8.89
C THR A 305 -12.23 1.17 9.88
N GLY A 306 -12.32 -0.09 9.48
CA GLY A 306 -12.08 -1.25 10.34
C GLY A 306 -12.98 -2.43 9.96
N PRO A 307 -12.86 -3.57 10.66
CA PRO A 307 -13.68 -4.76 10.42
C PRO A 307 -15.20 -4.54 10.48
N GLU A 308 -15.65 -3.54 11.25
CA GLU A 308 -17.07 -3.18 11.42
C GLU A 308 -17.64 -2.34 10.25
N TYR A 309 -16.80 -1.93 9.30
CA TYR A 309 -17.26 -1.22 8.11
C TYR A 309 -18.06 -2.16 7.20
N GLY A 310 -19.25 -1.73 6.75
CA GLY A 310 -20.11 -2.55 5.91
C GLY A 310 -21.32 -1.81 5.34
N ALA A 311 -22.41 -2.54 5.16
CA ALA A 311 -23.63 -2.06 4.50
C ALA A 311 -24.25 -0.83 5.18
N GLU A 312 -24.20 -0.71 6.50
CA GLU A 312 -24.82 0.40 7.23
C GLU A 312 -24.14 1.73 6.91
N GLN A 313 -22.80 1.78 6.97
CA GLN A 313 -22.03 2.96 6.64
C GLN A 313 -22.17 3.31 5.15
N ALA A 314 -22.22 2.30 4.27
CA ALA A 314 -22.45 2.50 2.84
C ALA A 314 -23.83 3.11 2.55
N LYS A 315 -24.89 2.69 3.26
CA LYS A 315 -26.23 3.30 3.16
C LYS A 315 -26.21 4.76 3.59
N VAL A 316 -25.49 5.10 4.66
CA VAL A 316 -25.34 6.51 5.09
C VAL A 316 -24.58 7.31 4.02
N PHE A 317 -23.48 6.79 3.49
CA PHE A 317 -22.71 7.45 2.44
C PHE A 317 -23.57 7.75 1.20
N LEU A 318 -24.27 6.73 0.70
CA LEU A 318 -25.18 6.83 -0.45
C LEU A 318 -26.32 7.82 -0.19
N ALA A 319 -26.94 7.75 0.99
CA ALA A 319 -28.14 8.52 1.28
C ALA A 319 -27.88 9.96 1.71
N GLN A 320 -26.75 10.22 2.37
CA GLN A 320 -26.51 11.50 3.05
C GLN A 320 -25.29 12.26 2.53
N LEU A 321 -24.28 11.59 1.96
CA LEU A 321 -23.07 12.27 1.45
C LEU A 321 -23.10 12.47 -0.06
N LEU A 322 -23.42 11.44 -0.86
CA LEU A 322 -23.49 11.57 -2.32
C LEU A 322 -24.41 12.70 -2.82
N PRO A 323 -25.59 12.96 -2.21
CA PRO A 323 -26.44 14.07 -2.63
C PRO A 323 -25.83 15.47 -2.47
N GLU A 324 -24.79 15.64 -1.65
CA GLU A 324 -24.10 16.92 -1.46
C GLU A 324 -23.06 17.20 -2.57
N ALA A 325 -22.76 16.19 -3.40
CA ALA A 325 -21.78 16.25 -4.48
C ALA A 325 -22.34 15.84 -5.86
N PRO A 326 -23.49 16.39 -6.30
CA PRO A 326 -24.14 15.93 -7.52
C PRO A 326 -23.38 16.28 -8.80
N ASP A 327 -22.46 17.24 -8.81
CA ASP A 327 -21.88 17.78 -10.06
C ASP A 327 -20.43 17.35 -10.28
N ILE A 328 -19.85 16.65 -9.31
CA ILE A 328 -18.46 16.20 -9.32
C ILE A 328 -18.37 14.68 -9.32
N VAL A 329 -17.21 14.16 -9.75
CA VAL A 329 -16.88 12.75 -9.62
C VAL A 329 -16.65 12.40 -8.15
N VAL A 330 -17.28 11.32 -7.69
CA VAL A 330 -16.95 10.66 -6.43
C VAL A 330 -16.42 9.27 -6.75
N GLN A 331 -15.14 9.04 -6.49
CA GLN A 331 -14.46 7.77 -6.63
C GLN A 331 -14.30 7.12 -5.26
N ILE A 332 -14.82 5.90 -5.11
CA ILE A 332 -14.62 5.08 -3.91
C ILE A 332 -13.39 4.21 -4.12
N ALA A 333 -12.43 4.31 -3.20
CA ALA A 333 -11.18 3.56 -3.28
C ALA A 333 -11.34 2.08 -2.90
N HIS A 334 -10.43 1.24 -3.43
CA HIS A 334 -10.33 -0.20 -3.13
C HIS A 334 -11.67 -0.93 -3.27
N PHE A 335 -12.48 -0.53 -4.24
CA PHE A 335 -13.80 -1.11 -4.50
C PHE A 335 -14.68 -1.20 -3.25
N ALA A 336 -14.65 -0.13 -2.44
CA ALA A 336 -15.30 -0.01 -1.13
C ALA A 336 -14.67 -0.87 -0.02
N GLY A 337 -13.34 -1.04 -0.03
CA GLY A 337 -12.57 -1.72 1.02
C GLY A 337 -11.42 -0.90 1.59
N GLY A 338 -10.55 -1.59 2.32
CA GLY A 338 -9.34 -1.03 2.94
C GLY A 338 -8.02 -1.36 2.22
N GLY A 339 -8.03 -2.34 1.31
CA GLY A 339 -6.82 -2.83 0.64
C GLY A 339 -5.84 -3.59 1.57
N PRO A 340 -5.31 -4.76 1.18
CA PRO A 340 -5.78 -5.63 0.10
C PRO A 340 -7.24 -6.06 0.26
N GLY A 341 -7.90 -6.37 -0.86
CA GLY A 341 -9.30 -6.80 -0.86
C GLY A 341 -10.34 -5.68 -0.75
N TYR A 342 -11.61 -6.09 -0.61
CA TYR A 342 -12.78 -5.21 -0.59
C TYR A 342 -13.83 -5.67 0.44
N THR A 343 -14.82 -4.82 0.74
CA THR A 343 -15.92 -5.17 1.65
C THR A 343 -17.23 -5.38 0.88
N ASP A 344 -17.57 -6.63 0.58
CA ASP A 344 -18.73 -6.95 -0.28
C ASP A 344 -20.07 -6.42 0.27
N SER A 345 -20.27 -6.45 1.59
CA SER A 345 -21.50 -5.95 2.20
C SER A 345 -21.70 -4.44 1.97
N ALA A 346 -20.62 -3.66 1.95
CA ALA A 346 -20.66 -2.23 1.62
C ALA A 346 -20.82 -2.02 0.11
N LEU A 347 -20.05 -2.76 -0.69
CA LEU A 347 -20.08 -2.67 -2.14
C LEU A 347 -21.45 -3.02 -2.73
N GLY A 348 -22.11 -4.04 -2.18
CA GLY A 348 -23.46 -4.47 -2.58
C GLY A 348 -24.47 -3.33 -2.52
N VAL A 349 -24.40 -2.45 -1.51
CA VAL A 349 -25.29 -1.28 -1.40
C VAL A 349 -25.13 -0.35 -2.60
N TYR A 350 -23.91 -0.09 -3.04
CA TYR A 350 -23.68 0.77 -4.20
C TYR A 350 -24.02 0.07 -5.51
N ALA A 351 -23.70 -1.21 -5.63
CA ALA A 351 -23.99 -2.01 -6.81
C ALA A 351 -25.51 -2.15 -7.04
N ASP A 352 -26.28 -2.38 -5.98
CA ASP A 352 -27.74 -2.44 -6.03
C ASP A 352 -28.34 -1.07 -6.40
N ALA A 353 -27.82 0.02 -5.84
CA ALA A 353 -28.28 1.37 -6.19
C ALA A 353 -27.98 1.72 -7.66
N ILE A 354 -26.81 1.32 -8.18
CA ILE A 354 -26.46 1.51 -9.60
C ILE A 354 -27.38 0.69 -10.50
N ALA A 355 -27.62 -0.58 -10.16
CA ALA A 355 -28.51 -1.46 -10.91
C ALA A 355 -29.97 -0.94 -10.90
N ALA A 356 -30.39 -0.30 -9.81
CA ALA A 356 -31.68 0.37 -9.69
C ALA A 356 -31.74 1.75 -10.38
N HIS A 357 -30.68 2.17 -11.09
CA HIS A 357 -30.57 3.47 -11.73
C HIS A 357 -30.76 4.67 -10.79
N ASP A 358 -30.31 4.54 -9.54
CA ASP A 358 -30.40 5.61 -8.56
C ASP A 358 -29.66 6.86 -9.05
N PRO A 359 -30.33 8.03 -9.18
CA PRO A 359 -29.72 9.24 -9.73
C PRO A 359 -28.53 9.75 -8.89
N ARG A 360 -28.44 9.38 -7.61
CA ARG A 360 -27.32 9.73 -6.73
C ARG A 360 -26.01 9.08 -7.18
N THR A 361 -26.08 7.99 -7.94
CA THR A 361 -24.91 7.24 -8.41
C THR A 361 -24.37 7.73 -9.76
N LYS A 362 -24.96 8.78 -10.36
CA LYS A 362 -24.60 9.23 -11.73
C LYS A 362 -23.09 9.45 -11.90
N ASN A 363 -22.44 10.08 -10.91
CA ASN A 363 -21.01 10.39 -10.90
C ASN A 363 -20.20 9.51 -9.96
N LEU A 364 -20.72 8.34 -9.59
CA LEU A 364 -20.03 7.38 -8.73
C LEU A 364 -19.14 6.43 -9.54
N TYR A 365 -17.88 6.32 -9.12
CA TYR A 365 -16.83 5.47 -9.70
C TYR A 365 -16.12 4.69 -8.60
N PHE A 366 -15.37 3.67 -8.98
CA PHE A 366 -14.59 2.86 -8.04
C PHE A 366 -13.21 2.56 -8.62
N ASP A 367 -12.15 2.70 -7.82
CA ASP A 367 -10.85 2.13 -8.21
C ASP A 367 -10.63 0.74 -7.62
N ILE A 368 -9.84 -0.07 -8.32
CA ILE A 368 -9.53 -1.47 -7.97
C ILE A 368 -8.13 -1.63 -7.35
N ALA A 369 -7.57 -0.55 -6.82
CA ALA A 369 -6.24 -0.58 -6.22
C ALA A 369 -6.16 -1.64 -5.11
N THR A 370 -5.16 -2.51 -5.19
CA THR A 370 -4.87 -3.62 -4.26
C THR A 370 -6.00 -4.64 -4.05
N VAL A 371 -7.11 -4.58 -4.80
CA VAL A 371 -8.29 -5.41 -4.52
C VAL A 371 -8.02 -6.89 -4.83
N ALA A 372 -7.28 -7.17 -5.92
CA ALA A 372 -6.97 -8.53 -6.35
C ALA A 372 -5.78 -9.17 -5.61
N ASP A 373 -5.12 -8.41 -4.73
CA ASP A 373 -3.92 -8.90 -4.04
C ASP A 373 -4.33 -9.82 -2.89
N GLU A 374 -3.68 -11.00 -2.81
CA GLU A 374 -3.84 -11.97 -1.71
C GLU A 374 -5.29 -12.46 -1.48
N GLN A 375 -6.11 -12.52 -2.54
CA GLN A 375 -7.50 -12.98 -2.47
C GLN A 375 -7.66 -14.45 -2.85
N THR A 376 -8.70 -15.09 -2.31
CA THR A 376 -9.11 -16.44 -2.73
C THR A 376 -9.85 -16.39 -4.07
N ASP A 377 -9.82 -17.50 -4.82
CA ASP A 377 -10.55 -17.61 -6.10
C ASP A 377 -12.05 -17.27 -5.97
N ALA A 378 -12.68 -17.68 -4.85
CA ALA A 378 -14.09 -17.38 -4.57
C ALA A 378 -14.33 -15.87 -4.36
N ALA A 379 -13.41 -15.17 -3.69
CA ALA A 379 -13.48 -13.72 -3.53
C ALA A 379 -13.26 -13.02 -4.88
N LEU A 380 -12.32 -13.49 -5.70
CA LEU A 380 -12.06 -12.94 -7.03
C LEU A 380 -13.23 -13.15 -8.00
N GLN A 381 -13.94 -14.28 -7.91
CA GLN A 381 -15.18 -14.51 -8.66
C GLN A 381 -16.26 -13.50 -8.27
N THR A 382 -16.48 -13.33 -6.96
CA THR A 382 -17.45 -12.34 -6.46
C THR A 382 -17.07 -10.92 -6.88
N PHE A 383 -15.77 -10.59 -6.84
CA PHE A 383 -15.26 -9.31 -7.30
C PHE A 383 -15.54 -9.06 -8.79
N ALA A 384 -15.30 -10.04 -9.66
CA ALA A 384 -15.62 -9.94 -11.08
C ALA A 384 -17.12 -9.74 -11.32
N ASP A 385 -17.97 -10.43 -10.57
CA ASP A 385 -19.43 -10.28 -10.67
C ASP A 385 -19.90 -8.89 -10.21
N ARG A 386 -19.27 -8.34 -9.16
CA ARG A 386 -19.53 -6.96 -8.74
C ARG A 386 -19.03 -5.92 -9.74
N ILE A 387 -17.90 -6.13 -10.41
CA ILE A 387 -17.44 -5.28 -11.54
C ILE A 387 -18.51 -5.22 -12.63
N ARG A 388 -19.10 -6.36 -12.98
CA ARG A 388 -20.19 -6.42 -13.96
C ARG A 388 -21.43 -5.70 -13.46
N GLN A 389 -21.79 -5.88 -12.19
CA GLN A 389 -22.98 -5.26 -11.58
C GLN A 389 -22.87 -3.73 -11.51
N VAL A 390 -21.74 -3.16 -11.07
CA VAL A 390 -21.54 -1.69 -11.07
C VAL A 390 -21.39 -1.14 -12.50
N GLY A 391 -21.04 -1.99 -13.46
CA GLY A 391 -20.81 -1.63 -14.84
C GLY A 391 -19.36 -1.20 -15.09
N LEU A 392 -18.75 -1.78 -16.11
CA LEU A 392 -17.32 -1.70 -16.37
C LEU A 392 -16.80 -0.27 -16.57
N LYS A 393 -17.62 0.64 -17.10
CA LYS A 393 -17.26 2.05 -17.33
C LYS A 393 -17.10 2.86 -16.04
N ARG A 394 -17.55 2.33 -14.89
CA ARG A 394 -17.39 2.95 -13.57
C ARG A 394 -16.14 2.46 -12.83
N VAL A 395 -15.44 1.46 -13.38
CA VAL A 395 -14.30 0.81 -12.74
C VAL A 395 -13.00 1.40 -13.27
N LEU A 396 -12.19 1.93 -12.36
CA LEU A 396 -10.95 2.64 -12.66
C LEU A 396 -9.75 1.81 -12.21
N TYR A 397 -8.72 1.72 -13.04
CA TYR A 397 -7.47 1.11 -12.62
C TYR A 397 -6.75 2.02 -11.61
N GLY A 398 -6.15 1.44 -10.57
CA GLY A 398 -5.31 2.11 -9.60
C GLY A 398 -4.32 1.16 -8.94
N THR A 399 -3.23 1.67 -8.36
CA THR A 399 -2.19 0.82 -7.70
C THR A 399 -1.99 1.09 -6.21
N ASP A 400 -2.31 2.30 -5.74
CA ASP A 400 -1.99 2.84 -4.42
C ASP A 400 -0.47 3.06 -4.18
N LEU A 401 -0.01 3.05 -2.93
CA LEU A 401 1.36 3.35 -2.52
C LEU A 401 2.41 2.30 -2.93
N GLY A 402 2.00 1.13 -3.41
CA GLY A 402 2.85 -0.02 -3.76
C GLY A 402 3.75 -0.51 -2.61
N PRO A 403 4.52 -1.60 -2.84
CA PRO A 403 4.28 -2.64 -3.85
C PRO A 403 2.91 -3.36 -3.64
N PRO A 404 2.36 -4.04 -4.68
CA PRO A 404 2.93 -4.20 -6.02
C PRO A 404 3.01 -2.88 -6.81
N GLN A 405 3.99 -2.79 -7.71
CA GLN A 405 4.13 -1.65 -8.64
C GLN A 405 3.13 -1.78 -9.80
N PRO A 406 2.81 -0.71 -10.56
CA PRO A 406 1.69 -0.72 -11.51
C PRO A 406 1.73 -1.87 -12.53
N ARG A 407 2.91 -2.16 -13.11
CA ARG A 407 3.10 -3.28 -14.04
C ARG A 407 2.67 -4.62 -13.41
N GLN A 408 3.10 -4.87 -12.17
CA GLN A 408 2.81 -6.12 -11.46
C GLN A 408 1.36 -6.18 -10.99
N SER A 409 0.82 -5.06 -10.50
CA SER A 409 -0.59 -4.95 -10.09
C SER A 409 -1.52 -5.26 -11.26
N TRP A 410 -1.28 -4.67 -12.44
CA TRP A 410 -2.10 -4.97 -13.62
C TRP A 410 -1.92 -6.41 -14.11
N ALA A 411 -0.69 -6.95 -14.09
CA ALA A 411 -0.45 -8.35 -14.42
C ALA A 411 -1.19 -9.30 -13.47
N ASN A 412 -1.25 -8.98 -12.17
CA ASN A 412 -2.02 -9.75 -11.19
C ASN A 412 -3.51 -9.75 -11.56
N ILE A 413 -4.10 -8.58 -11.76
CA ILE A 413 -5.53 -8.45 -12.13
C ILE A 413 -5.87 -9.29 -13.37
N ARG A 414 -5.04 -9.22 -14.42
CA ARG A 414 -5.25 -9.99 -15.65
C ARG A 414 -5.14 -11.50 -15.47
N ALA A 415 -4.32 -11.94 -14.52
CA ALA A 415 -4.05 -13.36 -14.31
C ALA A 415 -5.06 -14.01 -13.36
N THR A 416 -5.60 -13.26 -12.40
CA THR A 416 -6.36 -13.83 -11.27
C THR A 416 -7.83 -13.45 -11.26
N VAL A 417 -8.20 -12.26 -11.75
CA VAL A 417 -9.61 -11.83 -11.75
C VAL A 417 -10.31 -12.44 -12.99
N PRO A 418 -11.43 -13.19 -12.82
CA PRO A 418 -12.11 -13.88 -13.92
C PRO A 418 -12.95 -12.92 -14.80
N LEU A 419 -12.24 -12.00 -15.46
CA LEU A 419 -12.74 -11.08 -16.48
C LEU A 419 -12.20 -11.48 -17.85
N THR A 420 -12.99 -11.25 -18.89
CA THR A 420 -12.53 -11.45 -20.28
C THR A 420 -11.59 -10.32 -20.71
N ASP A 421 -10.79 -10.56 -21.75
CA ASP A 421 -9.94 -9.52 -22.36
C ASP A 421 -10.76 -8.31 -22.85
N ASP A 422 -12.00 -8.51 -23.29
CA ASP A 422 -12.88 -7.42 -23.72
C ASP A 422 -13.32 -6.57 -22.53
N GLU A 423 -13.68 -7.20 -21.40
CA GLU A 423 -14.01 -6.52 -20.16
C GLU A 423 -12.81 -5.73 -19.63
N LEU A 424 -11.63 -6.36 -19.59
CA LEU A 424 -10.40 -5.70 -19.16
C LEU A 424 -10.00 -4.55 -20.09
N ARG A 425 -10.29 -4.64 -21.39
CA ARG A 425 -10.01 -3.56 -22.34
C ARG A 425 -10.86 -2.33 -22.06
N VAL A 426 -12.13 -2.53 -21.68
CA VAL A 426 -12.99 -1.42 -21.24
C VAL A 426 -12.40 -0.76 -20.00
N ILE A 427 -12.06 -1.54 -18.97
CA ILE A 427 -11.49 -1.02 -17.71
C ILE A 427 -10.18 -0.28 -17.97
N ALA A 428 -9.27 -0.86 -18.76
CA ALA A 428 -7.99 -0.26 -19.12
C ALA A 428 -8.15 1.06 -19.88
N SER A 429 -9.23 1.21 -20.67
CA SER A 429 -9.51 2.44 -21.42
C SER A 429 -10.18 3.53 -20.59
N ASN A 430 -10.68 3.22 -19.39
CA ASN A 430 -11.37 4.20 -18.56
C ASN A 430 -10.40 5.28 -18.07
N VAL A 431 -10.85 6.54 -18.16
CA VAL A 431 -10.15 7.71 -17.65
C VAL A 431 -11.19 8.56 -16.93
N ALA A 432 -10.99 8.80 -15.64
CA ALA A 432 -11.94 9.57 -14.85
C ALA A 432 -12.08 11.01 -15.38
N PRO A 433 -13.30 11.60 -15.33
CA PRO A 433 -13.55 12.94 -15.85
C PRO A 433 -12.64 14.05 -15.30
N TYR A 434 -12.13 13.92 -14.07
CA TYR A 434 -11.26 14.93 -13.44
C TYR A 434 -9.87 15.06 -14.09
N PHE A 435 -9.49 14.17 -15.02
CA PHE A 435 -8.29 14.34 -15.86
C PHE A 435 -8.48 15.32 -17.03
N LYS A 436 -9.72 15.71 -17.34
CA LYS A 436 -10.06 16.58 -18.48
C LYS A 436 -10.40 18.02 -18.07
N GLN A 437 -10.56 18.27 -16.78
CA GLN A 437 -10.97 19.56 -16.22
C GLN A 437 -9.79 20.54 -16.16
#